data_AF-A0A254QX02-F1
#
_entry.id   AF-A0A254QX02-F1
#
_cell.length_a   1.000
_cell.length_b   1.000
_cell.length_c   1.000
_cell.angle_alpha   90.00
_cell.angle_beta   90.00
_cell.angle_gamma   90.00
#
_symmetry.space_group_name_H-M   'P 1'
#
loop_
_entity.id
_entity.type
_entity.pdbx_description
1 polymer ?
#
loop_
_entity_poly.entity_id
_entity_poly.type
_entity_poly.pdbx_seq_one_letter_code
_entity_poly.pdbx_strand_id
1 'polypeptide(L)'
;MAQAMPVAGPEGIVIGPSHVVRWRHAHRHGILPGLFTTTHFVGEGGLPVWHRGSLDAVLQRHRPGLPIFFILPDFRFGNSIRAQAAVSCGRFYAGHSLIRHELITPGNDALMYRHHVENLMTWRAMFGTDLRLFDWTSLATAVVHLEEQRYLEQGQYANPHYLQWRDVDCARTGAVPHQMQNLQPQLPRLRRLFTDRSLHPSPLGFLLLHHIAAGNSFANGLKRAEDDVSDWIATLADLVEGAIGKAAPVRVTGTSVWMDWVGRVLSQDHLDRLAAAGLRLEPGGKPGAGDVIVTDEIGVTSGLKRASAVIRWGAFARTVTADRHKANRHLAVEGLEPQAEIERFQRGEGDWLSRMFALRREEALVDAGGDLAPTYMGFGTALLAIALEMRLLASAAA
;
A
#
# COMPACT_ATOMS: atom_id res chain seq x y z
N MET A 1 13.84 -10.40 -14.66
CA MET A 1 12.37 -10.39 -14.87
C MET A 1 11.78 -11.33 -13.83
N ALA A 2 10.95 -10.84 -12.91
CA ALA A 2 10.32 -11.68 -11.89
C ALA A 2 9.37 -12.69 -12.56
N GLN A 3 9.35 -13.94 -12.08
CA GLN A 3 8.33 -14.90 -12.48
C GLN A 3 6.96 -14.28 -12.17
N ALA A 4 6.06 -14.28 -13.15
CA ALA A 4 4.70 -13.79 -12.93
C ALA A 4 4.04 -14.66 -11.86
N MET A 5 3.59 -14.03 -10.77
CA MET A 5 2.88 -14.74 -9.70
C MET A 5 1.65 -15.47 -10.27
N PRO A 6 1.33 -16.67 -9.76
CA PRO A 6 0.20 -17.44 -10.25
C PRO A 6 -1.11 -16.70 -10.00
N VAL A 7 -1.85 -16.37 -11.05
CA VAL A 7 -3.22 -15.85 -10.94
C VAL A 7 -4.15 -16.91 -10.36
N ALA A 8 -5.10 -16.49 -9.51
CA ALA A 8 -6.04 -17.40 -8.85
C ALA A 8 -7.02 -18.08 -9.84
N GLY A 9 -7.16 -17.54 -11.06
CA GLY A 9 -8.03 -18.07 -12.10
C GLY A 9 -8.14 -17.14 -13.32
N PRO A 10 -8.95 -17.53 -14.33
CA PRO A 10 -9.08 -16.79 -15.59
C PRO A 10 -9.87 -15.48 -15.44
N GLU A 11 -10.87 -15.43 -14.57
CA GLU A 11 -11.71 -14.25 -14.36
C GLU A 11 -12.25 -14.21 -12.93
N GLY A 12 -12.44 -13.00 -12.38
CA GLY A 12 -13.10 -12.80 -11.10
C GLY A 12 -13.29 -11.34 -10.72
N ILE A 13 -13.97 -11.10 -9.61
CA ILE A 13 -14.35 -9.77 -9.13
C ILE A 13 -13.59 -9.46 -7.83
N VAL A 14 -13.04 -8.25 -7.72
CA VAL A 14 -12.45 -7.73 -6.48
C VAL A 14 -13.24 -6.51 -6.05
N ILE A 15 -13.80 -6.54 -4.85
CA ILE A 15 -14.66 -5.49 -4.29
C ILE A 15 -14.10 -4.98 -2.96
N GLY A 16 -14.26 -3.68 -2.70
CA GLY A 16 -13.79 -3.05 -1.46
C GLY A 16 -13.71 -1.52 -1.56
N PRO A 17 -13.15 -0.86 -0.53
CA PRO A 17 -13.05 0.60 -0.46
C PRO A 17 -11.86 1.11 -1.30
N SER A 18 -11.20 2.18 -0.84
CA SER A 18 -10.01 2.78 -1.49
C SER A 18 -8.90 1.76 -1.76
N HIS A 19 -8.78 0.69 -0.97
CA HIS A 19 -7.81 -0.39 -1.18
C HIS A 19 -7.93 -1.02 -2.58
N VAL A 20 -9.16 -1.24 -3.06
CA VAL A 20 -9.42 -1.84 -4.39
C VAL A 20 -9.13 -0.84 -5.51
N VAL A 21 -9.34 0.45 -5.27
CA VAL A 21 -8.96 1.52 -6.21
C VAL A 21 -7.45 1.55 -6.40
N ARG A 22 -6.69 1.49 -5.29
CA ARG A 22 -5.22 1.45 -5.31
C ARG A 22 -4.69 0.17 -5.96
N TRP A 23 -5.33 -0.97 -5.70
CA TRP A 23 -4.96 -2.22 -6.38
C TRP A 23 -5.22 -2.14 -7.89
N ARG A 24 -6.39 -1.64 -8.30
CA ARG A 24 -6.70 -1.43 -9.72
C ARG A 24 -5.64 -0.57 -10.40
N HIS A 25 -5.19 0.49 -9.73
CA HIS A 25 -4.09 1.33 -10.19
C HIS A 25 -2.82 0.51 -10.34
N ALA A 26 -2.36 -0.13 -9.27
CA ALA A 26 -1.14 -0.94 -9.27
C ALA A 26 -1.15 -2.02 -10.38
N HIS A 27 -2.28 -2.67 -10.59
CA HIS A 27 -2.47 -3.66 -11.64
C HIS A 27 -2.36 -3.06 -13.05
N ARG A 28 -3.07 -1.95 -13.33
CA ARG A 28 -3.05 -1.29 -14.64
C ARG A 28 -1.64 -0.85 -15.06
N HIS A 29 -0.81 -0.47 -14.10
CA HIS A 29 0.56 -0.03 -14.38
C HIS A 29 1.60 -1.15 -14.32
N GLY A 30 1.19 -2.38 -14.03
CA GLY A 30 2.08 -3.56 -13.95
C GLY A 30 2.95 -3.58 -12.70
N ILE A 31 2.58 -2.84 -11.65
CA ILE A 31 3.27 -2.87 -10.34
C ILE A 31 2.93 -4.16 -9.60
N LEU A 32 1.67 -4.58 -9.69
CA LEU A 32 1.16 -5.81 -9.08
C LEU A 32 0.46 -6.66 -10.13
N PRO A 33 0.53 -8.00 -10.01
CA PRO A 33 -0.28 -8.87 -10.85
C PRO A 33 -1.77 -8.63 -10.56
N GLY A 34 -2.59 -8.91 -11.57
CA GLY A 34 -4.03 -9.08 -11.35
C GLY A 34 -4.24 -10.28 -10.44
N LEU A 35 -5.34 -10.27 -9.69
CA LEU A 35 -5.71 -11.46 -8.93
C LEU A 35 -6.12 -12.61 -9.86
N PHE A 36 -6.81 -12.25 -10.94
CA PHE A 36 -7.24 -13.11 -12.04
C PHE A 36 -6.65 -12.59 -13.35
N THR A 37 -6.58 -13.44 -14.39
CA THR A 37 -6.20 -12.99 -15.74
C THR A 37 -7.08 -11.82 -16.19
N THR A 38 -8.38 -11.92 -15.94
CA THR A 38 -9.34 -10.82 -16.10
C THR A 38 -9.91 -10.44 -14.73
N THR A 39 -9.42 -9.35 -14.14
CA THR A 39 -9.90 -8.87 -12.82
C THR A 39 -10.85 -7.70 -12.98
N HIS A 40 -12.09 -7.86 -12.48
CA HIS A 40 -13.08 -6.79 -12.41
C HIS A 40 -13.02 -6.08 -11.05
N PHE A 41 -12.46 -4.88 -11.02
CA PHE A 41 -12.35 -4.08 -9.80
C PHE A 41 -13.62 -3.25 -9.58
N VAL A 42 -14.34 -3.52 -8.49
CA VAL A 42 -15.52 -2.78 -8.01
C VAL A 42 -15.15 -2.07 -6.70
N GLY A 43 -14.66 -0.84 -6.78
CA GLY A 43 -14.31 -0.09 -5.59
C GLY A 43 -14.22 1.40 -5.79
N GLU A 44 -14.52 2.14 -4.73
CA GLU A 44 -14.37 3.59 -4.60
C GLU A 44 -13.95 3.93 -3.17
N GLY A 45 -13.51 5.18 -2.95
CA GLY A 45 -13.06 5.65 -1.64
C GLY A 45 -14.17 5.61 -0.59
N GLY A 46 -13.90 4.95 0.54
CA GLY A 46 -14.75 4.95 1.73
C GLY A 46 -16.16 4.39 1.57
N LEU A 47 -16.33 3.40 0.71
CA LEU A 47 -17.62 2.72 0.55
C LEU A 47 -17.87 1.69 1.66
N PRO A 48 -19.05 1.71 2.29
CA PRO A 48 -19.46 0.66 3.22
C PRO A 48 -19.84 -0.65 2.51
N VAL A 49 -19.90 -1.75 3.27
CA VAL A 49 -20.36 -3.06 2.77
C VAL A 49 -21.79 -3.05 2.22
N TRP A 50 -22.61 -2.12 2.70
CA TRP A 50 -24.01 -1.93 2.31
C TRP A 50 -24.19 -0.88 1.20
N HIS A 51 -23.11 -0.49 0.52
CA HIS A 51 -23.19 0.45 -0.60
C HIS A 51 -23.94 -0.16 -1.79
N ARG A 52 -25.05 0.48 -2.18
CA ARG A 52 -25.95 -0.01 -3.23
C ARG A 52 -25.26 -0.12 -4.60
N GLY A 53 -24.50 0.91 -4.99
CA GLY A 53 -23.83 0.92 -6.29
C GLY A 53 -22.80 -0.20 -6.45
N SER A 54 -22.13 -0.58 -5.35
CA SER A 54 -21.17 -1.70 -5.37
C SER A 54 -21.88 -3.03 -5.56
N LEU A 55 -23.01 -3.24 -4.86
CA LEU A 55 -23.83 -4.43 -5.06
C LEU A 55 -24.33 -4.54 -6.50
N ASP A 56 -24.93 -3.47 -7.03
CA ASP A 56 -25.46 -3.46 -8.40
C ASP A 56 -24.36 -3.74 -9.44
N ALA A 57 -23.16 -3.17 -9.25
CA ALA A 57 -22.01 -3.40 -10.14
C ALA A 57 -21.49 -4.85 -10.11
N VAL A 58 -21.57 -5.53 -8.96
CA VAL A 58 -21.26 -6.97 -8.84
C VAL A 58 -22.36 -7.80 -9.48
N LEU A 59 -23.63 -7.53 -9.20
CA LEU A 59 -24.77 -8.26 -9.77
C LEU A 59 -24.80 -8.22 -11.30
N GLN A 60 -24.40 -7.09 -11.92
CA GLN A 60 -24.30 -6.98 -13.37
C GLN A 60 -23.26 -7.89 -14.02
N ARG A 61 -22.27 -8.38 -13.26
CA ARG A 61 -21.13 -9.16 -13.76
C ARG A 61 -21.11 -10.60 -13.26
N HIS A 62 -21.66 -10.82 -12.07
CA HIS A 62 -21.62 -12.12 -11.41
C HIS A 62 -22.41 -13.16 -12.20
N ARG A 63 -21.88 -14.38 -12.17
CA ARG A 63 -22.49 -15.60 -12.65
C ARG A 63 -21.97 -16.74 -11.79
N PRO A 64 -22.73 -17.83 -11.58
CA PRO A 64 -22.30 -18.93 -10.73
C PRO A 64 -20.89 -19.44 -11.09
N GLY A 65 -20.04 -19.59 -10.07
CA GLY A 65 -18.64 -20.03 -10.22
C GLY A 65 -17.65 -18.90 -10.52
N LEU A 66 -18.12 -17.65 -10.68
CA LEU A 66 -17.23 -16.50 -10.83
C LEU A 66 -16.80 -16.01 -9.43
N PRO A 67 -15.51 -16.17 -9.04
CA PRO A 67 -15.07 -15.82 -7.69
C PRO A 67 -15.17 -14.32 -7.42
N ILE A 68 -15.60 -13.99 -6.21
CA ILE A 68 -15.69 -12.63 -5.66
C ILE A 68 -14.79 -12.55 -4.43
N PHE A 69 -13.76 -11.71 -4.50
CA PHE A 69 -12.93 -11.38 -3.35
C PHE A 69 -13.31 -10.02 -2.78
N PHE A 70 -13.86 -10.00 -1.57
CA PHE A 70 -14.31 -8.78 -0.88
C PHE A 70 -13.35 -8.40 0.25
N ILE A 71 -12.62 -7.31 0.04
CA ILE A 71 -11.83 -6.64 1.06
C ILE A 71 -12.77 -5.78 1.91
N LEU A 72 -12.99 -6.18 3.16
CA LEU A 72 -13.94 -5.51 4.02
C LEU A 72 -13.42 -4.12 4.44
N PRO A 73 -14.27 -3.08 4.37
CA PRO A 73 -13.97 -1.74 4.82
C PRO A 73 -14.19 -1.62 6.34
N ASP A 74 -13.75 -0.50 6.93
CA ASP A 74 -14.16 -0.10 8.29
C ASP A 74 -15.69 -0.15 8.41
N PHE A 75 -16.21 -0.78 9.47
CA PHE A 75 -17.66 -0.88 9.66
C PHE A 75 -18.34 0.49 9.83
N ARG A 76 -17.58 1.53 10.21
CA ARG A 76 -18.07 2.90 10.39
C ARG A 76 -18.20 3.68 9.09
N PHE A 77 -17.74 3.16 7.94
CA PHE A 77 -17.96 3.85 6.67
C PHE A 77 -19.45 4.08 6.43
N GLY A 78 -19.81 5.28 5.97
CA GLY A 78 -21.20 5.68 5.76
C GLY A 78 -21.98 5.98 7.05
N ASN A 79 -21.32 6.23 8.19
CA ASN A 79 -21.98 6.50 9.49
C ASN A 79 -22.96 7.69 9.51
N SER A 80 -22.95 8.51 8.47
CA SER A 80 -23.96 9.55 8.20
C SER A 80 -25.37 8.99 7.95
N ILE A 81 -25.50 7.70 7.64
CA ILE A 81 -26.80 7.05 7.44
C ILE A 81 -27.70 7.12 8.68
N ARG A 82 -27.11 7.27 9.88
CA ARG A 82 -27.86 7.51 11.12
C ARG A 82 -28.83 8.70 11.04
N ALA A 83 -28.52 9.70 10.21
CA ALA A 83 -29.39 10.86 10.02
C ALA A 83 -30.64 10.57 9.18
N GLN A 84 -30.71 9.42 8.50
CA GLN A 84 -31.90 9.02 7.75
C GLN A 84 -33.01 8.52 8.68
N ALA A 85 -34.25 8.91 8.39
CA ALA A 85 -35.41 8.33 9.04
C ALA A 85 -35.51 6.83 8.68
N ALA A 86 -35.64 5.96 9.69
CA ALA A 86 -35.83 4.51 9.55
C ALA A 86 -34.68 3.77 8.82
N VAL A 87 -33.48 3.78 9.40
CA VAL A 87 -32.40 2.87 9.00
C VAL A 87 -32.79 1.43 9.32
N SER A 88 -32.78 0.57 8.30
CA SER A 88 -33.02 -0.86 8.42
C SER A 88 -31.71 -1.59 8.14
N CYS A 89 -31.26 -2.38 9.11
CA CYS A 89 -30.08 -3.22 8.93
C CYS A 89 -30.38 -4.32 7.88
N GLY A 90 -29.36 -4.77 7.15
CA GLY A 90 -29.52 -5.67 6.00
C GLY A 90 -29.98 -5.02 4.68
N ARG A 91 -30.32 -3.72 4.68
CA ARG A 91 -30.64 -2.97 3.45
C ARG A 91 -29.41 -2.24 2.90
N PHE A 92 -29.38 -2.15 1.56
CA PHE A 92 -28.38 -1.40 0.80
C PHE A 92 -28.84 0.03 0.50
N TYR A 93 -27.92 0.98 0.61
CA TYR A 93 -28.19 2.40 0.47
C TYR A 93 -27.16 3.08 -0.45
N ALA A 94 -27.58 4.16 -1.10
CA ALA A 94 -26.72 5.02 -1.92
C ALA A 94 -26.43 6.34 -1.18
N GLY A 95 -25.39 7.06 -1.62
CA GLY A 95 -25.11 8.42 -1.15
C GLY A 95 -24.47 8.56 0.23
N HIS A 96 -24.11 7.44 0.86
CA HIS A 96 -23.37 7.44 2.12
C HIS A 96 -22.02 6.77 1.94
N SER A 97 -20.98 7.56 2.15
CA SER A 97 -19.58 7.15 2.12
C SER A 97 -18.82 7.88 3.22
N LEU A 98 -17.56 7.50 3.43
CA LEU A 98 -16.63 8.11 4.39
C LEU A 98 -17.08 7.96 5.85
N ILE A 99 -16.16 8.25 6.77
CA ILE A 99 -16.44 8.29 8.21
C ILE A 99 -16.57 9.76 8.60
N ARG A 100 -17.71 10.15 9.16
CA ARG A 100 -17.87 11.46 9.79
C ARG A 100 -17.44 11.38 11.25
N HIS A 101 -16.37 12.08 11.60
CA HIS A 101 -15.74 11.99 12.91
C HIS A 101 -16.68 12.39 14.05
N GLU A 102 -17.51 13.40 13.83
CA GLU A 102 -18.53 13.88 14.76
C GLU A 102 -19.64 12.86 15.06
N LEU A 103 -19.74 11.80 14.25
CA LEU A 103 -20.71 10.71 14.41
C LEU A 103 -20.10 9.44 14.99
N ILE A 104 -18.82 9.45 15.39
CA ILE A 104 -18.18 8.33 16.09
C ILE A 104 -18.63 8.37 17.55
N THR A 105 -19.68 7.62 17.87
CA THR A 105 -20.20 7.45 19.23
C THR A 105 -20.51 5.98 19.47
N PRO A 106 -20.46 5.48 20.72
CA PRO A 106 -20.69 4.06 21.00
C PRO A 106 -22.02 3.54 20.43
N GLY A 107 -23.10 4.34 20.52
CA GLY A 107 -24.40 3.97 19.97
C GLY A 107 -24.42 3.91 18.44
N ASN A 108 -23.74 4.84 17.76
CA ASN A 108 -23.67 4.81 16.30
C ASN A 108 -22.74 3.71 15.81
N ASP A 109 -21.59 3.50 16.45
CA ASP A 109 -20.66 2.43 16.11
C ASP A 109 -21.33 1.06 16.28
N ALA A 110 -22.15 0.85 17.32
CA ALA A 110 -22.95 -0.36 17.48
C ALA A 110 -24.00 -0.55 16.36
N LEU A 111 -24.67 0.52 15.94
CA LEU A 111 -25.60 0.49 14.80
C LEU A 111 -24.85 0.12 13.51
N MET A 112 -23.73 0.79 13.24
CA MET A 112 -22.89 0.60 12.06
C MET A 112 -22.32 -0.81 12.00
N TYR A 113 -21.86 -1.34 13.13
CA TYR A 113 -21.38 -2.71 13.24
C TYR A 113 -22.48 -3.72 12.92
N ARG A 114 -23.68 -3.55 13.49
CA ARG A 114 -24.83 -4.42 13.17
C ARG A 114 -25.18 -4.35 11.68
N HIS A 115 -25.25 -3.14 11.13
CA HIS A 115 -25.55 -2.92 9.73
C HIS A 115 -24.50 -3.56 8.82
N HIS A 116 -23.23 -3.50 9.21
CA HIS A 116 -22.12 -4.16 8.53
C HIS A 116 -22.32 -5.68 8.50
N VAL A 117 -22.48 -6.33 9.66
CA VAL A 117 -22.59 -7.79 9.74
C VAL A 117 -23.83 -8.32 9.03
N GLU A 118 -25.00 -7.68 9.20
CA GLU A 118 -26.23 -8.12 8.53
C GLU A 118 -26.16 -8.00 7.00
N ASN A 119 -25.48 -6.98 6.47
CA ASN A 119 -25.26 -6.90 5.03
C ASN A 119 -24.25 -7.96 4.56
N LEU A 120 -23.23 -8.30 5.33
CA LEU A 120 -22.34 -9.41 4.98
C LEU A 120 -23.08 -10.75 4.93
N MET A 121 -24.05 -10.97 5.82
CA MET A 121 -24.94 -12.13 5.72
C MET A 121 -25.78 -12.11 4.44
N THR A 122 -26.22 -10.92 4.01
CA THR A 122 -26.94 -10.75 2.74
C THR A 122 -26.03 -11.04 1.54
N TRP A 123 -24.80 -10.53 1.54
CA TRP A 123 -23.78 -10.88 0.54
C TRP A 123 -23.54 -12.40 0.51
N ARG A 124 -23.36 -13.05 1.66
CA ARG A 124 -23.16 -14.50 1.75
C ARG A 124 -24.36 -15.28 1.20
N ALA A 125 -25.59 -14.86 1.52
CA ALA A 125 -26.80 -15.48 1.02
C ALA A 125 -26.93 -15.35 -0.52
N MET A 126 -26.53 -14.20 -1.09
CA MET A 126 -26.61 -13.95 -2.53
C MET A 126 -25.55 -14.70 -3.34
N PHE A 127 -24.30 -14.75 -2.85
CA PHE A 127 -23.16 -15.22 -3.63
C PHE A 127 -22.58 -16.57 -3.17
N GLY A 128 -23.07 -17.12 -2.06
CA GLY A 128 -22.73 -18.46 -1.61
C GLY A 128 -21.22 -18.69 -1.50
N THR A 129 -20.73 -19.77 -2.13
CA THR A 129 -19.31 -20.16 -2.13
C THR A 129 -18.43 -19.32 -3.04
N ASP A 130 -19.00 -18.55 -3.97
CA ASP A 130 -18.23 -17.68 -4.86
C ASP A 130 -17.62 -16.51 -4.08
N LEU A 131 -18.21 -16.16 -2.93
CA LEU A 131 -17.76 -15.04 -2.09
C LEU A 131 -16.67 -15.44 -1.11
N ARG A 132 -15.56 -14.72 -1.14
CA ARG A 132 -14.49 -14.80 -0.14
C ARG A 132 -14.32 -13.42 0.50
N LEU A 133 -14.56 -13.34 1.81
CA LEU A 133 -14.44 -12.11 2.58
C LEU A 133 -13.09 -12.07 3.31
N PHE A 134 -12.40 -10.94 3.28
CA PHE A 134 -11.19 -10.72 4.08
C PHE A 134 -11.28 -9.39 4.83
N ASP A 135 -11.23 -9.47 6.16
CA ASP A 135 -11.29 -8.28 7.03
C ASP A 135 -9.93 -7.61 7.17
N TRP A 136 -9.55 -6.86 6.14
CA TRP A 136 -8.33 -6.08 6.13
C TRP A 136 -8.33 -4.98 7.19
N THR A 137 -9.43 -4.24 7.30
CA THR A 137 -9.47 -3.04 8.12
C THR A 137 -9.41 -3.35 9.62
N SER A 138 -10.11 -4.38 10.10
CA SER A 138 -10.00 -4.76 11.52
C SER A 138 -8.60 -5.28 11.85
N LEU A 139 -7.96 -6.03 10.94
CA LEU A 139 -6.57 -6.46 11.11
C LEU A 139 -5.63 -5.26 11.27
N ALA A 140 -5.66 -4.34 10.32
CA ALA A 140 -4.76 -3.18 10.33
C ALA A 140 -5.04 -2.25 11.53
N THR A 141 -6.32 -2.08 11.90
CA THR A 141 -6.74 -1.30 13.07
C THR A 141 -6.24 -1.92 14.38
N ALA A 142 -6.31 -3.24 14.52
CA ALA A 142 -5.76 -3.94 15.69
C ALA A 142 -4.26 -3.72 15.82
N VAL A 143 -3.52 -3.77 14.71
CA VAL A 143 -2.08 -3.46 14.69
C VAL A 143 -1.82 -2.02 15.15
N VAL A 144 -2.57 -1.05 14.61
CA VAL A 144 -2.46 0.37 15.00
C VAL A 144 -2.74 0.57 16.50
N HIS A 145 -3.79 -0.04 17.03
CA HIS A 145 -4.10 0.06 18.46
C HIS A 145 -3.00 -0.56 19.33
N LEU A 146 -2.39 -1.67 18.91
CA LEU A 146 -1.26 -2.26 19.61
C LEU A 146 -0.03 -1.34 19.62
N GLU A 147 0.28 -0.68 18.50
CA GLU A 147 1.35 0.33 18.46
C GLU A 147 1.09 1.48 19.43
N GLU A 148 -0.17 1.90 19.56
CA GLU A 148 -0.62 2.97 20.44
C GLU A 148 -0.87 2.52 21.89
N GLN A 149 -0.63 1.23 22.22
CA GLN A 149 -0.91 0.64 23.53
C GLN A 149 -2.38 0.82 23.98
N ARG A 150 -3.32 0.76 23.04
CA ARG A 150 -4.77 0.93 23.27
C ARG A 150 -5.49 -0.40 23.33
N TYR A 151 -6.56 -0.43 24.13
CA TYR A 151 -7.43 -1.60 24.34
C TYR A 151 -6.64 -2.85 24.78
N LEU A 152 -5.71 -2.68 25.72
CA LEU A 152 -4.94 -3.77 26.30
C LEU A 152 -5.53 -4.18 27.65
N GLU A 153 -5.83 -5.47 27.81
CA GLU A 153 -6.20 -6.09 29.09
C GLU A 153 -5.22 -7.22 29.38
N GLN A 154 -4.52 -7.17 30.51
CA GLN A 154 -3.48 -8.17 30.88
C GLN A 154 -2.42 -8.37 29.79
N GLY A 155 -2.06 -7.31 29.05
CA GLY A 155 -1.11 -7.38 27.95
C GLY A 155 -1.64 -8.03 26.67
N GLN A 156 -2.96 -8.23 26.55
CA GLN A 156 -3.62 -8.76 25.37
C GLN A 156 -4.58 -7.75 24.77
N TYR A 157 -4.72 -7.76 23.45
CA TYR A 157 -5.64 -6.88 22.75
C TYR A 157 -7.10 -7.30 22.97
N ALA A 158 -7.91 -6.38 23.48
CA ALA A 158 -9.25 -6.61 24.02
C ALA A 158 -10.30 -5.61 23.53
N ASN A 159 -10.17 -5.09 22.30
CA ASN A 159 -11.22 -4.23 21.73
C ASN A 159 -12.52 -5.04 21.53
N PRO A 160 -13.67 -4.61 22.10
CA PRO A 160 -14.89 -5.43 22.13
C PRO A 160 -15.48 -5.72 20.74
N HIS A 161 -15.46 -4.74 19.82
CA HIS A 161 -15.95 -4.96 18.45
C HIS A 161 -15.04 -5.91 17.68
N TYR A 162 -13.74 -5.83 17.92
CA TYR A 162 -12.77 -6.74 17.34
C TYR A 162 -12.97 -8.18 17.87
N LEU A 163 -13.13 -8.36 19.19
CA LEU A 163 -13.37 -9.67 19.80
C LEU A 163 -14.67 -10.29 19.26
N GLN A 164 -15.75 -9.51 19.22
CA GLN A 164 -17.03 -9.93 18.64
C GLN A 164 -16.87 -10.37 17.17
N TRP A 165 -16.12 -9.60 16.38
CA TRP A 165 -15.84 -9.98 14.99
C TRP A 165 -15.05 -11.29 14.91
N ARG A 166 -13.93 -11.38 15.63
CA ARG A 166 -13.02 -12.53 15.61
C ARG A 166 -13.71 -13.82 16.07
N ASP A 167 -14.43 -13.74 17.19
CA ASP A 167 -14.91 -14.93 17.91
C ASP A 167 -16.29 -15.41 17.43
N VAL A 168 -17.09 -14.52 16.82
CA VAL A 168 -18.47 -14.82 16.44
C VAL A 168 -18.71 -14.53 14.96
N ASP A 169 -18.52 -13.29 14.54
CA ASP A 169 -19.06 -12.84 13.24
C ASP A 169 -18.20 -13.24 12.04
N CYS A 170 -16.91 -13.47 12.23
CA CYS A 170 -16.00 -13.99 11.21
C CYS A 170 -16.45 -15.38 10.74
N ALA A 171 -16.72 -16.29 11.69
CA ALA A 171 -17.23 -17.62 11.38
C ALA A 171 -18.65 -17.56 10.78
N ARG A 172 -19.52 -16.73 11.35
CA ARG A 172 -20.91 -16.56 10.90
C ARG A 172 -21.03 -16.06 9.45
N THR A 173 -20.16 -15.15 9.04
CA THR A 173 -20.11 -14.59 7.67
C THR A 173 -19.28 -15.44 6.69
N GLY A 174 -18.54 -16.44 7.20
CA GLY A 174 -17.58 -17.21 6.42
C GLY A 174 -16.38 -16.37 5.94
N ALA A 175 -16.02 -15.32 6.70
CA ALA A 175 -14.83 -14.55 6.40
C ALA A 175 -13.55 -15.35 6.71
N VAL A 176 -12.47 -15.06 5.98
CA VAL A 176 -11.19 -15.73 6.20
C VAL A 176 -10.68 -15.34 7.59
N PRO A 177 -10.51 -16.30 8.51
CA PRO A 177 -9.97 -16.00 9.82
C PRO A 177 -8.50 -15.65 9.67
N HIS A 178 -8.13 -14.48 10.16
CA HIS A 178 -6.75 -14.15 10.40
C HIS A 178 -6.46 -14.53 11.86
N GLN A 179 -5.61 -15.54 12.07
CA GLN A 179 -5.28 -16.02 13.42
C GLN A 179 -4.55 -14.92 14.19
N MET A 180 -5.29 -14.20 15.03
CA MET A 180 -4.82 -13.04 15.80
C MET A 180 -4.53 -13.37 17.26
N GLN A 181 -4.45 -14.64 17.62
CA GLN A 181 -3.94 -14.99 18.94
C GLN A 181 -2.47 -14.58 18.98
N ASN A 182 -2.08 -13.78 19.99
CA ASN A 182 -0.73 -13.24 20.13
C ASN A 182 -0.29 -12.33 18.98
N LEU A 183 -1.07 -11.29 18.65
CA LEU A 183 -0.66 -10.24 17.70
C LEU A 183 0.61 -9.51 18.14
N GLN A 184 0.80 -9.32 19.44
CA GLN A 184 1.86 -8.45 19.95
C GLN A 184 3.27 -8.93 19.57
N PRO A 185 3.63 -10.23 19.69
CA PRO A 185 4.87 -10.76 19.13
C PRO A 185 5.01 -10.59 17.62
N GLN A 186 3.91 -10.53 16.88
CA GLN A 186 3.90 -10.38 15.43
C GLN A 186 3.87 -8.92 14.97
N LEU A 187 3.75 -7.95 15.90
CA LEU A 187 3.60 -6.53 15.59
C LEU A 187 4.66 -5.99 14.62
N PRO A 188 5.98 -6.29 14.78
CA PRO A 188 7.00 -5.82 13.84
C PRO A 188 6.81 -6.33 12.41
N ARG A 189 6.19 -7.51 12.25
CA ARG A 189 5.88 -8.13 10.97
C ARG A 189 4.60 -7.54 10.37
N LEU A 190 3.55 -7.42 11.17
CA LEU A 190 2.23 -6.98 10.72
C LEU A 190 2.16 -5.48 10.38
N ARG A 191 2.94 -4.62 11.06
CA ARG A 191 3.05 -3.19 10.71
C ARG A 191 3.53 -2.93 9.28
N ARG A 192 4.22 -3.92 8.68
CA ARG A 192 4.75 -3.84 7.30
C ARG A 192 3.65 -3.98 6.26
N LEU A 193 2.44 -4.39 6.64
CA LEU A 193 1.33 -4.65 5.73
C LEU A 193 0.64 -3.38 5.23
N PHE A 194 0.83 -2.23 5.87
CA PHE A 194 0.20 -0.97 5.48
C PHE A 194 1.20 0.19 5.47
N THR A 195 0.94 1.20 4.65
CA THR A 195 1.86 2.34 4.45
C THR A 195 1.56 3.52 5.35
N ASP A 196 0.32 3.65 5.83
CA ASP A 196 -0.17 4.83 6.52
C ASP A 196 -1.25 4.51 7.56
N ARG A 197 -1.70 5.55 8.28
CA ARG A 197 -2.76 5.46 9.30
C ARG A 197 -4.16 5.32 8.71
N SER A 198 -4.33 5.58 7.41
CA SER A 198 -5.56 5.27 6.67
C SER A 198 -5.64 3.80 6.25
N LEU A 199 -4.65 2.99 6.68
CA LEU A 199 -4.60 1.54 6.57
C LEU A 199 -4.50 1.05 5.12
N HIS A 200 -3.95 1.87 4.23
CA HIS A 200 -3.77 1.45 2.85
C HIS A 200 -2.74 0.31 2.77
N PRO A 201 -3.01 -0.77 2.01
CA PRO A 201 -2.06 -1.86 1.87
C PRO A 201 -0.73 -1.35 1.33
N SER A 202 0.34 -1.71 2.03
CA SER A 202 1.67 -1.73 1.45
C SER A 202 1.69 -2.77 0.34
N PRO A 203 2.71 -2.77 -0.52
CA PRO A 203 2.73 -3.79 -1.53
C PRO A 203 2.98 -5.21 -0.96
N LEU A 204 3.60 -5.37 0.22
CA LEU A 204 3.52 -6.64 0.98
C LEU A 204 2.07 -6.97 1.37
N GLY A 205 1.30 -5.97 1.80
CA GLY A 205 -0.12 -6.09 2.08
C GLY A 205 -0.95 -6.54 0.88
N PHE A 206 -0.69 -5.98 -0.31
CA PHE A 206 -1.35 -6.42 -1.54
C PHE A 206 -0.94 -7.84 -1.96
N LEU A 207 0.33 -8.22 -1.77
CA LEU A 207 0.78 -9.60 -2.00
C LEU A 207 0.08 -10.57 -1.04
N LEU A 208 -0.06 -10.22 0.24
CA LEU A 208 -0.87 -11.00 1.19
C LEU A 208 -2.30 -11.14 0.70
N LEU A 209 -2.95 -10.03 0.31
CA LEU A 209 -4.32 -10.05 -0.21
C LEU A 209 -4.44 -10.95 -1.46
N HIS A 210 -3.43 -10.92 -2.33
CA HIS A 210 -3.36 -11.78 -3.52
C HIS A 210 -3.32 -13.26 -3.13
N HIS A 211 -2.42 -13.65 -2.23
CA HIS A 211 -2.31 -15.04 -1.76
C HIS A 211 -3.56 -15.51 -1.01
N ILE A 212 -4.15 -14.65 -0.18
CA ILE A 212 -5.41 -14.96 0.50
C ILE A 212 -6.50 -15.22 -0.53
N ALA A 213 -6.64 -14.37 -1.53
CA ALA A 213 -7.65 -14.51 -2.54
C ALA A 213 -7.42 -15.74 -3.45
N ALA A 214 -6.17 -16.16 -3.63
CA ALA A 214 -5.79 -17.42 -4.28
C ALA A 214 -6.05 -18.69 -3.44
N GLY A 215 -6.67 -18.57 -2.26
CA GLY A 215 -7.09 -19.72 -1.47
C GLY A 215 -6.27 -19.97 -0.20
N ASN A 216 -5.11 -19.33 -0.05
CA ASN A 216 -4.23 -19.58 1.10
C ASN A 216 -4.87 -19.13 2.42
N SER A 217 -4.48 -19.81 3.51
CA SER A 217 -4.71 -19.32 4.87
C SER A 217 -3.92 -18.03 5.12
N PHE A 218 -4.29 -17.26 6.14
CA PHE A 218 -3.56 -16.04 6.50
C PHE A 218 -2.07 -16.27 6.74
N ALA A 219 -1.71 -17.28 7.55
CA ALA A 219 -0.32 -17.58 7.88
C ALA A 219 0.51 -17.95 6.63
N ASN A 220 -0.04 -18.82 5.77
CA ASN A 220 0.63 -19.23 4.54
C ASN A 220 0.71 -18.08 3.52
N GLY A 221 -0.37 -17.29 3.40
CA GLY A 221 -0.40 -16.14 2.50
C GLY A 221 0.59 -15.06 2.91
N LEU A 222 0.74 -14.81 4.22
CA LEU A 222 1.72 -13.86 4.74
C LEU A 222 3.15 -14.36 4.51
N LYS A 223 3.41 -15.64 4.74
CA LYS A 223 4.73 -16.22 4.46
C LYS A 223 5.09 -16.11 2.97
N ARG A 224 4.17 -16.47 2.07
CA ARG A 224 4.39 -16.36 0.61
C ARG A 224 4.62 -14.92 0.18
N ALA A 225 3.83 -13.98 0.72
CA ALA A 225 4.02 -12.57 0.44
C ALA A 225 5.41 -12.08 0.87
N GLU A 226 5.92 -12.55 2.00
CA GLU A 226 7.28 -12.23 2.44
C GLU A 226 8.35 -12.86 1.56
N ASP A 227 8.17 -14.13 1.16
CA ASP A 227 9.07 -14.82 0.23
C ASP A 227 9.15 -14.04 -1.10
N ASP A 228 8.01 -13.62 -1.67
CA ASP A 228 7.95 -12.82 -2.90
C ASP A 228 8.72 -11.50 -2.78
N VAL A 229 8.58 -10.81 -1.64
CA VAL A 229 9.33 -9.56 -1.39
C VAL A 229 10.81 -9.84 -1.21
N SER A 230 11.20 -10.92 -0.52
CA SER A 230 12.59 -11.31 -0.35
C SER A 230 13.27 -11.64 -1.67
N ASP A 231 12.59 -12.32 -2.60
CA ASP A 231 13.08 -12.62 -3.94
C ASP A 231 13.25 -11.34 -4.78
N TRP A 232 12.29 -10.43 -4.67
CA TRP A 232 12.37 -9.12 -5.31
C TRP A 232 13.56 -8.29 -4.79
N ILE A 233 13.78 -8.26 -3.47
CA ILE A 233 14.93 -7.61 -2.85
C ILE A 233 16.25 -8.27 -3.25
N ALA A 234 16.28 -9.61 -3.38
CA ALA A 234 17.48 -10.32 -3.87
C ALA A 234 17.87 -9.82 -5.27
N THR A 235 16.89 -9.78 -6.18
CA THR A 235 17.10 -9.27 -7.54
C THR A 235 17.58 -7.82 -7.53
N LEU A 236 17.00 -6.99 -6.67
CA LEU A 236 17.41 -5.59 -6.54
C LEU A 236 18.84 -5.45 -6.00
N ALA A 237 19.23 -6.27 -5.02
CA ALA A 237 20.57 -6.30 -4.48
C ALA A 237 21.61 -6.68 -5.54
N ASP A 238 21.33 -7.69 -6.38
CA ASP A 238 22.21 -8.08 -7.48
C ASP A 238 22.41 -6.94 -8.50
N LEU A 239 21.33 -6.23 -8.82
CA LEU A 239 21.40 -5.06 -9.72
C LEU A 239 22.20 -3.91 -9.11
N VAL A 240 22.03 -3.65 -7.81
CA VAL A 240 22.79 -2.63 -7.08
C VAL A 240 24.26 -3.01 -7.03
N GLU A 241 24.59 -4.26 -6.69
CA GLU A 241 25.98 -4.75 -6.68
C GLU A 241 26.64 -4.58 -8.06
N GLY A 242 25.93 -4.92 -9.14
CA GLY A 242 26.42 -4.71 -10.51
C GLY A 242 26.58 -3.22 -10.90
N ALA A 243 25.82 -2.32 -10.26
CA ALA A 243 25.87 -0.89 -10.52
C ALA A 243 27.04 -0.20 -9.81
N ILE A 244 27.15 -0.34 -8.48
CA ILE A 244 28.13 0.39 -7.64
C ILE A 244 29.35 -0.45 -7.23
N GLY A 245 29.24 -1.77 -7.24
CA GLY A 245 30.26 -2.67 -6.67
C GLY A 245 30.34 -2.60 -5.14
N LYS A 246 31.24 -3.41 -4.55
CA LYS A 246 31.40 -3.56 -3.09
C LYS A 246 32.43 -2.61 -2.46
N ALA A 247 33.18 -1.85 -3.26
CA ALA A 247 34.38 -1.16 -2.81
C ALA A 247 34.11 0.09 -1.94
N ALA A 248 32.97 0.75 -2.11
CA ALA A 248 32.58 1.91 -1.32
C ALA A 248 31.07 1.91 -1.05
N PRO A 249 30.62 1.52 0.16
CA PRO A 249 29.19 1.45 0.44
C PRO A 249 28.56 2.85 0.41
N VAL A 250 27.47 2.99 -0.35
CA VAL A 250 26.65 4.19 -0.44
C VAL A 250 25.65 4.16 0.72
N ARG A 251 25.71 5.16 1.59
CA ARG A 251 24.72 5.35 2.66
C ARG A 251 23.61 6.26 2.17
N VAL A 252 22.37 5.80 2.27
CA VAL A 252 21.15 6.55 1.96
C VAL A 252 20.36 6.78 3.25
N THR A 253 20.08 8.03 3.57
CA THR A 253 19.40 8.46 4.79
C THR A 253 18.44 9.63 4.51
N GLY A 254 17.66 10.05 5.49
CA GLY A 254 16.82 11.25 5.40
C GLY A 254 15.48 11.11 6.10
N THR A 255 14.64 12.13 5.92
CA THR A 255 13.34 12.31 6.60
C THR A 255 12.17 12.41 5.62
N SER A 256 12.26 11.68 4.49
CA SER A 256 11.17 11.63 3.50
C SER A 256 10.17 10.52 3.78
N VAL A 257 8.96 10.65 3.24
CA VAL A 257 7.94 9.59 3.17
C VAL A 257 8.51 8.31 2.54
N TRP A 258 9.46 8.45 1.61
CA TRP A 258 10.16 7.32 1.02
C TRP A 258 11.03 6.56 2.05
N MET A 259 11.79 7.29 2.88
CA MET A 259 12.58 6.67 3.96
C MET A 259 11.69 6.07 5.06
N ASP A 260 10.59 6.73 5.40
CA ASP A 260 9.61 6.19 6.35
C ASP A 260 9.00 4.90 5.82
N TRP A 261 8.69 4.85 4.52
CA TRP A 261 8.24 3.63 3.85
C TRP A 261 9.28 2.51 3.95
N VAL A 262 10.57 2.80 3.73
CA VAL A 262 11.66 1.82 3.86
C VAL A 262 11.67 1.22 5.26
N GLY A 263 11.66 2.06 6.29
CA GLY A 263 11.68 1.61 7.70
C GLY A 263 10.43 0.85 8.12
N ARG A 264 9.30 1.06 7.44
CA ARG A 264 8.05 0.35 7.67
C ARG A 264 7.95 -0.97 6.94
N VAL A 265 8.44 -1.07 5.70
CA VAL A 265 8.14 -2.20 4.80
C VAL A 265 9.26 -3.23 4.74
N LEU A 266 10.52 -2.82 4.85
CA LEU A 266 11.67 -3.74 4.79
C LEU A 266 11.95 -4.38 6.15
N SER A 267 12.35 -5.66 6.15
CA SER A 267 12.89 -6.33 7.34
C SER A 267 14.39 -6.03 7.50
N GLN A 268 14.96 -6.37 8.65
CA GLN A 268 16.41 -6.24 8.86
C GLN A 268 17.20 -7.05 7.83
N ASP A 269 16.81 -8.29 7.57
CA ASP A 269 17.44 -9.15 6.56
C ASP A 269 17.46 -8.51 5.15
N HIS A 270 16.39 -7.77 4.79
CA HIS A 270 16.36 -7.04 3.52
C HIS A 270 17.37 -5.89 3.50
N LEU A 271 17.48 -5.14 4.60
CA LEU A 271 18.44 -4.04 4.75
C LEU A 271 19.88 -4.56 4.72
N ASP A 272 20.16 -5.66 5.41
CA ASP A 272 21.48 -6.30 5.46
C ASP A 272 21.90 -6.80 4.08
N ARG A 273 20.96 -7.35 3.30
CA ARG A 273 21.22 -7.79 1.93
C ARG A 273 21.59 -6.62 1.01
N LEU A 274 20.86 -5.51 1.07
CA LEU A 274 21.20 -4.31 0.30
C LEU A 274 22.55 -3.73 0.75
N ALA A 275 22.83 -3.73 2.06
CA ALA A 275 24.11 -3.28 2.60
C ALA A 275 25.28 -4.14 2.09
N ALA A 276 25.10 -5.46 2.01
CA ALA A 276 26.09 -6.37 1.44
C ALA A 276 26.33 -6.15 -0.07
N ALA A 277 25.33 -5.64 -0.78
CA ALA A 277 25.44 -5.19 -2.17
C ALA A 277 26.07 -3.78 -2.33
N GLY A 278 26.46 -3.13 -1.22
CA GLY A 278 27.09 -1.82 -1.21
C GLY A 278 26.11 -0.66 -0.95
N LEU A 279 24.86 -0.90 -0.59
CA LEU A 279 23.86 0.14 -0.39
C LEU A 279 23.22 0.05 1.00
N ARG A 280 23.59 0.96 1.89
CA ARG A 280 23.09 0.99 3.27
C ARG A 280 21.96 1.99 3.41
N LEU A 281 20.75 1.50 3.71
CA LEU A 281 19.57 2.33 3.97
C LEU A 281 19.40 2.58 5.47
N GLU A 282 19.32 3.85 5.88
CA GLU A 282 19.14 4.25 7.28
C GLU A 282 18.01 5.27 7.45
N PRO A 283 16.75 4.81 7.58
CA PRO A 283 15.62 5.70 7.90
C PRO A 283 15.87 6.48 9.20
N GLY A 284 15.75 7.82 9.14
CA GLY A 284 15.96 8.69 10.30
C GLY A 284 17.42 8.84 10.77
N GLY A 285 18.39 8.34 10.00
CA GLY A 285 19.81 8.52 10.31
C GLY A 285 20.25 9.98 10.19
N LYS A 286 21.15 10.43 11.07
CA LYS A 286 21.78 11.76 10.93
C LYS A 286 22.65 11.78 9.67
N PRO A 287 22.42 12.72 8.72
CA PRO A 287 23.25 12.84 7.54
C PRO A 287 24.71 13.19 7.89
N GLY A 288 25.64 12.56 7.17
CA GLY A 288 27.08 12.83 7.21
C GLY A 288 27.65 13.13 5.83
N ALA A 289 28.96 13.41 5.80
CA ALA A 289 29.67 13.56 4.54
C ALA A 289 29.78 12.21 3.81
N GLY A 290 29.49 12.20 2.50
CA GLY A 290 29.35 11.05 1.62
C GLY A 290 27.91 10.53 1.47
N ASP A 291 26.94 10.99 2.27
CA ASP A 291 25.60 10.39 2.28
C ASP A 291 24.71 10.86 1.13
N VAL A 292 23.82 9.99 0.70
CA VAL A 292 22.66 10.34 -0.13
C VAL A 292 21.49 10.67 0.80
N ILE A 293 21.01 11.91 0.76
CA ILE A 293 19.94 12.42 1.61
C ILE A 293 18.64 12.47 0.81
N VAL A 294 17.63 11.68 1.21
CA VAL A 294 16.29 11.69 0.61
C VAL A 294 15.35 12.55 1.47
N THR A 295 14.84 13.62 0.89
CA THR A 295 14.00 14.63 1.57
C THR A 295 12.74 14.95 0.77
N ASP A 296 11.69 15.37 1.47
CA ASP A 296 10.47 15.91 0.87
C ASP A 296 10.46 17.45 0.81
N GLU A 297 11.50 18.10 1.33
CA GLU A 297 11.61 19.56 1.37
C GLU A 297 11.78 20.16 -0.02
N ILE A 298 10.98 21.20 -0.29
CA ILE A 298 10.91 21.86 -1.61
C ILE A 298 12.00 22.94 -1.75
N GLY A 299 12.55 23.45 -0.65
CA GLY A 299 13.56 24.54 -0.66
C GLY A 299 15.03 24.10 -0.70
N VAL A 300 15.32 22.80 -0.62
CA VAL A 300 16.70 22.31 -0.68
C VAL A 300 17.15 22.27 -2.13
N THR A 301 18.27 22.90 -2.45
CA THR A 301 18.84 22.83 -3.82
C THR A 301 19.23 21.40 -4.14
N SER A 302 18.76 20.87 -5.26
CA SER A 302 19.34 19.67 -5.86
C SER A 302 20.76 20.04 -6.32
N GLY A 303 21.76 19.36 -5.78
CA GLY A 303 23.14 19.70 -6.09
C GLY A 303 24.11 18.88 -5.25
N LEU A 304 24.92 18.09 -5.95
CA LEU A 304 26.06 17.38 -5.40
C LEU A 304 27.14 18.39 -5.02
N LYS A 305 27.10 18.96 -3.81
CA LYS A 305 28.34 19.42 -3.18
C LYS A 305 29.05 18.17 -2.68
N ARG A 306 30.38 18.09 -2.85
CA ARG A 306 31.30 16.96 -2.58
C ARG A 306 31.05 16.10 -1.31
N ALA A 307 30.13 16.46 -0.43
CA ALA A 307 29.78 15.77 0.79
C ALA A 307 28.36 15.14 0.82
N SER A 308 27.39 15.43 -0.06
CA SER A 308 26.10 14.70 -0.04
C SER A 308 25.32 14.81 -1.36
N ALA A 309 24.65 13.75 -1.79
CA ALA A 309 23.67 13.80 -2.87
C ALA A 309 22.27 14.02 -2.30
N VAL A 310 21.51 15.03 -2.77
CA VAL A 310 20.15 15.28 -2.25
C VAL A 310 19.09 14.82 -3.25
N ILE A 311 18.18 13.97 -2.79
CA ILE A 311 17.05 13.43 -3.54
C ILE A 311 15.77 14.04 -3.01
N ARG A 312 15.12 14.85 -3.85
CA ARG A 312 13.86 15.54 -3.53
C ARG A 312 12.66 14.66 -3.89
N TRP A 313 12.50 13.55 -3.18
CA TRP A 313 11.41 12.59 -3.44
C TRP A 313 10.04 13.27 -3.41
N GLY A 314 9.76 14.08 -2.39
CA GLY A 314 8.48 14.78 -2.28
C GLY A 314 8.23 15.79 -3.41
N ALA A 315 9.26 16.36 -4.04
CA ALA A 315 9.09 17.21 -5.21
C ALA A 315 8.70 16.38 -6.44
N PHE A 316 9.45 15.30 -6.70
CA PHE A 316 9.13 14.33 -7.74
C PHE A 316 7.70 13.80 -7.59
N ALA A 317 7.36 13.27 -6.41
CA ALA A 317 6.06 12.63 -6.18
C ALA A 317 4.87 13.62 -6.29
N ARG A 318 5.06 14.88 -5.87
CA ARG A 318 4.06 15.93 -6.03
C ARG A 318 3.83 16.30 -7.49
N THR A 319 4.90 16.48 -8.26
CA THR A 319 4.79 16.80 -9.69
C THR A 319 4.10 15.66 -10.44
N VAL A 320 4.48 14.40 -10.21
CA VAL A 320 3.80 13.23 -10.78
C VAL A 320 2.31 13.20 -10.40
N THR A 321 1.98 13.52 -9.15
CA THR A 321 0.58 13.56 -8.67
C THR A 321 -0.22 14.71 -9.30
N ALA A 322 0.41 15.86 -9.49
CA ALA A 322 -0.19 17.04 -10.11
C ALA A 322 -0.51 16.82 -11.60
N ASP A 323 0.40 16.18 -12.32
CA ASP A 323 0.23 15.86 -13.74
C ASP A 323 -0.92 14.87 -13.97
N ARG A 324 -1.06 13.90 -13.05
CA ARG A 324 -2.10 12.88 -13.12
C ARG A 324 -3.51 13.44 -12.96
N HIS A 325 -3.70 14.44 -12.10
CA HIS A 325 -5.02 14.94 -11.72
C HIS A 325 -5.11 16.45 -11.87
N LYS A 326 -5.98 16.93 -12.78
CA LYS A 326 -6.21 18.38 -12.97
C LYS A 326 -6.55 19.11 -11.66
N ALA A 327 -7.25 18.46 -10.74
CA ALA A 327 -7.57 19.00 -9.41
C ALA A 327 -6.32 19.22 -8.52
N ASN A 328 -5.25 18.48 -8.76
CA ASN A 328 -4.01 18.49 -7.99
C ASN A 328 -2.92 19.37 -8.61
N ARG A 329 -3.22 20.16 -9.65
CA ARG A 329 -2.24 21.07 -10.27
C ARG A 329 -1.58 22.03 -9.27
N HIS A 330 -2.28 22.38 -8.20
CA HIS A 330 -1.75 23.18 -7.10
C HIS A 330 -0.59 22.52 -6.33
N LEU A 331 -0.37 21.21 -6.51
CA LEU A 331 0.76 20.48 -5.94
C LEU A 331 2.02 20.57 -6.81
N ALA A 332 1.92 21.04 -8.05
CA ALA A 332 3.07 21.15 -8.95
C ALA A 332 4.15 22.04 -8.32
N VAL A 333 5.40 21.57 -8.38
CA VAL A 333 6.54 22.31 -7.83
C VAL A 333 7.03 23.28 -8.88
N GLU A 334 7.01 24.58 -8.55
CA GLU A 334 7.49 25.63 -9.44
C GLU A 334 8.95 25.37 -9.88
N GLY A 335 9.20 25.47 -11.19
CA GLY A 335 10.51 25.22 -11.79
C GLY A 335 10.86 23.75 -11.98
N LEU A 336 9.95 22.81 -11.68
CA LEU A 336 10.12 21.39 -11.95
C LEU A 336 9.11 20.89 -12.99
N GLU A 337 9.51 20.94 -14.26
CA GLU A 337 8.70 20.50 -15.40
C GLU A 337 9.16 19.11 -15.88
N PRO A 338 8.30 18.06 -15.84
CA PRO A 338 8.69 16.71 -16.24
C PRO A 338 9.30 16.62 -17.63
N GLN A 339 8.72 17.34 -18.59
CA GLN A 339 9.19 17.36 -19.98
C GLN A 339 10.60 17.95 -20.10
N ALA A 340 10.90 19.02 -19.36
CA ALA A 340 12.24 19.63 -19.36
C ALA A 340 13.28 18.67 -18.74
N GLU A 341 12.92 17.95 -17.69
CA GLU A 341 13.77 16.94 -17.06
C GLU A 341 14.04 15.75 -17.98
N ILE A 342 13.03 15.28 -18.73
CA ILE A 342 13.21 14.24 -19.76
C ILE A 342 14.20 14.70 -20.84
N GLU A 343 14.08 15.93 -21.31
CA GLU A 343 14.98 16.50 -22.32
C GLU A 343 16.42 16.63 -21.81
N ARG A 344 16.61 17.04 -20.54
CA ARG A 344 17.94 17.05 -19.90
C ARG A 344 18.56 15.66 -19.86
N PHE A 345 17.79 14.63 -19.51
CA PHE A 345 18.28 13.25 -19.54
C PHE A 345 18.68 12.83 -20.95
N GLN A 346 17.89 13.15 -21.98
CA GLN A 346 18.19 12.82 -23.37
C GLN A 346 19.47 13.48 -23.89
N ARG A 347 19.82 14.67 -23.37
CA ARG A 347 21.09 15.35 -23.68
C ARG A 347 22.30 14.82 -22.89
N GLY A 348 22.08 13.87 -21.97
CA GLY A 348 23.14 13.40 -21.06
C GLY A 348 23.48 14.38 -19.93
N GLU A 349 22.66 15.42 -19.75
CA GLU A 349 22.80 16.48 -18.74
C GLU A 349 21.93 16.23 -17.49
N GLY A 350 21.24 15.08 -17.48
CA GLY A 350 20.25 14.74 -16.46
C GLY A 350 20.86 14.11 -15.22
N ASP A 351 20.33 14.47 -14.06
CA ASP A 351 20.65 13.86 -12.77
C ASP A 351 19.70 12.69 -12.46
N TRP A 352 19.65 12.25 -11.19
CA TRP A 352 18.72 11.21 -10.75
C TRP A 352 17.25 11.55 -11.07
N LEU A 353 16.86 12.84 -10.99
CA LEU A 353 15.48 13.28 -11.17
C LEU A 353 15.11 13.24 -12.65
N SER A 354 16.00 13.70 -13.52
CA SER A 354 15.87 13.58 -14.97
C SER A 354 15.75 12.10 -15.39
N ARG A 355 16.53 11.21 -14.78
CA ARG A 355 16.44 9.75 -15.00
C ARG A 355 15.09 9.20 -14.56
N MET A 356 14.58 9.62 -13.40
CA MET A 356 13.28 9.17 -12.88
C MET A 356 12.13 9.57 -13.81
N PHE A 357 12.11 10.81 -14.31
CA PHE A 357 11.10 11.25 -15.29
C PHE A 357 11.25 10.54 -16.65
N ALA A 358 12.48 10.23 -17.08
CA ALA A 358 12.71 9.52 -18.33
C ALA A 358 12.28 8.04 -18.30
N LEU A 359 12.22 7.43 -17.10
CA LEU A 359 11.76 6.05 -16.94
C LEU A 359 10.23 6.00 -17.09
N ARG A 360 9.79 5.61 -18.30
CA ARG A 360 8.38 5.59 -18.71
C ARG A 360 7.51 4.86 -17.68
N ARG A 361 6.43 5.54 -17.27
CA ARG A 361 5.39 5.19 -16.27
C ARG A 361 5.63 5.77 -14.88
N GLU A 362 5.76 7.09 -14.78
CA GLU A 362 5.76 7.84 -13.51
C GLU A 362 4.60 7.44 -12.59
N GLU A 363 3.43 7.17 -13.17
CA GLU A 363 2.23 6.68 -12.48
C GLU A 363 2.44 5.34 -11.77
N ALA A 364 3.42 4.55 -12.20
CA ALA A 364 3.81 3.30 -11.56
C ALA A 364 4.74 3.52 -10.36
N LEU A 365 5.33 4.71 -10.19
CA LEU A 365 6.38 4.98 -9.20
C LEU A 365 5.80 5.55 -7.90
N VAL A 366 4.70 6.30 -7.98
CA VAL A 366 4.02 6.91 -6.83
C VAL A 366 2.67 6.23 -6.61
N ASP A 367 2.33 5.95 -5.36
CA ASP A 367 1.03 5.37 -5.02
C ASP A 367 -0.12 6.32 -5.40
N ALA A 368 -1.25 5.76 -5.84
CA ALA A 368 -2.43 6.49 -6.27
C ALA A 368 -3.16 7.25 -5.17
N GLY A 369 -2.75 7.06 -3.91
CA GLY A 369 -3.29 7.76 -2.76
C GLY A 369 -3.03 9.27 -2.73
N GLY A 370 -1.99 9.75 -3.42
CA GLY A 370 -1.52 11.13 -3.28
C GLY A 370 -0.67 11.37 -2.02
N ASP A 371 -0.40 10.32 -1.22
CA ASP A 371 0.37 10.42 0.03
C ASP A 371 1.89 10.51 -0.19
N LEU A 372 2.33 10.75 -1.43
CA LEU A 372 3.74 10.75 -1.86
C LEU A 372 4.45 9.42 -1.65
N ALA A 373 3.79 8.37 -1.16
CA ALA A 373 4.42 7.09 -0.89
C ALA A 373 4.90 6.41 -2.19
N PRO A 374 6.09 5.80 -2.18
CA PRO A 374 6.56 5.00 -3.31
C PRO A 374 5.77 3.69 -3.43
N THR A 375 5.64 3.20 -4.66
CA THR A 375 5.35 1.78 -4.92
C THR A 375 6.64 0.96 -4.83
N TYR A 376 6.60 -0.39 -4.91
CA TYR A 376 7.84 -1.18 -5.06
C TYR A 376 8.63 -0.79 -6.30
N MET A 377 7.94 -0.47 -7.40
CA MET A 377 8.57 0.03 -8.62
C MET A 377 9.23 1.38 -8.35
N GLY A 378 8.54 2.31 -7.68
CA GLY A 378 9.11 3.60 -7.28
C GLY A 378 10.34 3.48 -6.39
N PHE A 379 10.26 2.60 -5.40
CA PHE A 379 11.36 2.30 -4.48
C PHE A 379 12.57 1.71 -5.21
N GLY A 380 12.39 0.63 -5.99
CA GLY A 380 13.48 0.00 -6.74
C GLY A 380 14.08 0.92 -7.81
N THR A 381 13.25 1.69 -8.51
CA THR A 381 13.70 2.65 -9.54
C THR A 381 14.54 3.76 -8.91
N ALA A 382 14.09 4.34 -7.79
CA ALA A 382 14.86 5.34 -7.06
C ALA A 382 16.21 4.78 -6.59
N LEU A 383 16.24 3.54 -6.07
CA LEU A 383 17.47 2.88 -5.65
C LEU A 383 18.46 2.64 -6.78
N LEU A 384 17.98 2.18 -7.94
CA LEU A 384 18.85 1.97 -9.10
C LEU A 384 19.35 3.29 -9.67
N ALA A 385 18.52 4.33 -9.67
CA ALA A 385 18.94 5.68 -10.07
C ALA A 385 20.04 6.21 -9.14
N ILE A 386 19.89 6.03 -7.82
CA ILE A 386 20.92 6.36 -6.82
C ILE A 386 22.22 5.61 -7.12
N ALA A 387 22.14 4.28 -7.27
CA ALA A 387 23.30 3.43 -7.49
C ALA A 387 24.06 3.84 -8.76
N LEU A 388 23.35 4.06 -9.87
CA LEU A 388 23.96 4.49 -11.13
C LEU A 388 24.63 5.86 -11.02
N GLU A 389 24.00 6.81 -10.33
CA GLU A 389 24.57 8.14 -10.14
C GLU A 389 25.87 8.10 -9.32
N MET A 390 25.90 7.30 -8.24
CA MET A 390 27.09 7.16 -7.41
C MET A 390 28.25 6.52 -8.16
N ARG A 391 27.97 5.54 -9.03
CA ARG A 391 28.98 4.95 -9.92
C ARG A 391 29.61 5.99 -10.85
N LEU A 392 28.80 6.89 -11.42
CA LEU A 392 29.29 7.93 -12.32
C LEU A 392 30.21 8.91 -11.57
N LEU A 393 29.84 9.29 -10.35
CA LEU A 393 30.67 10.17 -9.53
C LEU A 393 31.99 9.54 -9.11
N ALA A 394 31.98 8.25 -8.75
CA ALA A 394 33.20 7.51 -8.44
C ALA A 394 34.13 7.42 -9.67
N SER A 395 33.55 7.23 -10.86
CA SER A 395 34.31 7.15 -12.12
C SER A 395 34.90 8.50 -12.55
N ALA A 396 34.26 9.61 -12.21
CA ALA A 396 34.75 10.96 -12.52
C ALA A 396 35.83 11.45 -11.55
N ALA A 397 35.99 10.80 -10.40
CA ALA A 397 36.96 11.14 -9.37
C ALA A 397 38.29 10.36 -9.48
N ALA A 398 38.27 9.22 -10.19
CA ALA A 398 39.44 8.41 -10.53
C ALA A 398 40.12 8.95 -11.81
#